data_AF-A0A660UQ17-F1
#
_entry.id   AF-A0A660UQ17-F1
#
_cell.length_a   1.000
_cell.length_b   1.000
_cell.length_c   1.000
_cell.angle_alpha   90.00
_cell.angle_beta   90.00
_cell.angle_gamma   90.00
#
_symmetry.space_group_name_H-M   'P 1'
#
loop_
_entity.id
_entity.type
_entity.pdbx_description
1 polymer ?
#
loop_
_entity_poly.entity_id
_entity_poly.type
_entity_poly.pdbx_seq_one_letter_code
_entity_poly.pdbx_strand_id
1 'polypeptide(L)'
;MKNKRHRKKTRKLFNRELMGDFEKRLAAYGLTATVLLAGPQAAKATEVVWDISDLTLGSGEYLAFNLISGVASLGGTGSAEGSFAINLSSWGTFATIFAPIGDNYAGFVGSSYGLGSGPRTAYTLNPSYSVSSGRSFVANTTYGAANSAFLDYFNGKTGKSVGLRFDIGANTHYGWAQVDMGTGDLTLTMFGYNDTPGAASHIPVPEPSSLGLLALGAAGLARRRRKKTQV
;
A
#
# COMPACT_ATOMS: atom_id res chain seq x y z
N MET A 1 -51.12 16.06 32.63
CA MET A 1 -49.68 15.66 32.60
C MET A 1 -49.43 14.40 31.74
N LYS A 2 -49.66 14.41 30.41
CA LYS A 2 -49.55 13.18 29.57
C LYS A 2 -48.85 13.36 28.20
N ASN A 3 -47.91 14.29 28.03
CA ASN A 3 -47.34 14.59 26.69
C ASN A 3 -45.79 14.55 26.55
N LYS A 4 -45.07 13.84 27.43
CA LYS A 4 -43.58 13.75 27.35
C LYS A 4 -43.02 12.41 26.84
N ARG A 5 -43.84 11.37 26.63
CA ARG A 5 -43.35 10.02 26.27
C ARG A 5 -43.18 9.74 24.77
N HIS A 6 -43.78 10.53 23.87
CA HIS A 6 -43.66 10.26 22.42
C HIS A 6 -42.39 10.82 21.76
N ARG A 7 -41.71 11.80 22.35
CA ARG A 7 -40.54 12.46 21.73
C ARG A 7 -39.24 11.65 21.80
N LYS A 8 -39.18 10.57 22.61
CA LYS A 8 -37.96 9.76 22.79
C LYS A 8 -37.80 8.64 21.75
N LYS A 9 -38.90 8.11 21.19
CA LYS A 9 -38.82 7.01 20.21
C LYS A 9 -38.32 7.46 18.84
N THR A 10 -38.73 8.65 18.38
CA THR A 10 -38.34 9.19 17.06
C THR A 10 -36.85 9.56 16.96
N ARG A 11 -36.21 10.00 18.06
CA ARG A 11 -34.76 10.26 18.06
C ARG A 11 -33.89 9.01 17.90
N LYS A 12 -34.38 7.85 18.35
CA LYS A 12 -33.60 6.60 18.31
C LYS A 12 -33.58 5.98 16.90
N LEU A 13 -34.59 6.25 16.08
CA LEU A 13 -34.66 5.78 14.69
C LEU A 13 -33.77 6.62 13.78
N PHE A 14 -33.78 7.96 13.93
CA PHE A 14 -32.99 8.87 13.11
C PHE A 14 -31.47 8.63 13.25
N ASN A 15 -30.98 8.34 14.45
CA ASN A 15 -29.54 8.09 14.67
C ASN A 15 -29.07 6.74 14.10
N ARG A 16 -29.98 5.77 13.91
CA ARG A 16 -29.62 4.45 13.39
C ARG A 16 -29.46 4.45 11.87
N GLU A 17 -30.23 5.29 11.19
CA GLU A 17 -30.19 5.46 9.73
C GLU A 17 -28.97 6.27 9.29
N LEU A 18 -28.59 7.28 10.09
CA LEU A 18 -27.42 8.13 9.79
C LEU A 18 -26.07 7.37 9.88
N MET A 19 -25.96 6.38 10.77
CA MET A 19 -24.73 5.59 10.91
C MET A 19 -24.54 4.59 9.76
N GLY A 20 -25.63 3.99 9.26
CA GLY A 20 -25.54 3.05 8.13
C GLY A 20 -25.14 3.70 6.80
N ASP A 21 -25.52 4.96 6.57
CA ASP A 21 -25.11 5.70 5.37
C ASP A 21 -23.66 6.18 5.45
N PHE A 22 -23.14 6.43 6.66
CA PHE A 22 -21.75 6.82 6.86
C PHE A 22 -20.78 5.66 6.60
N GLU A 23 -21.11 4.46 7.06
CA GLU A 23 -20.33 3.24 6.79
C GLU A 23 -20.33 2.88 5.29
N LYS A 24 -21.48 3.05 4.61
CA LYS A 24 -21.57 2.85 3.15
C LYS A 24 -20.78 3.89 2.35
N ARG A 25 -20.74 5.14 2.82
CA ARG A 25 -19.96 6.21 2.18
C ARG A 25 -18.46 6.03 2.41
N LEU A 26 -18.03 5.55 3.58
CA LEU A 26 -16.60 5.29 3.85
C LEU A 26 -16.04 4.22 2.91
N ALA A 27 -16.82 3.18 2.61
CA ALA A 27 -16.45 2.14 1.66
C ALA A 27 -16.36 2.62 0.19
N ALA A 28 -16.95 3.79 -0.13
CA ALA A 28 -17.02 4.30 -1.51
C ALA A 28 -15.92 5.32 -1.86
N TYR A 29 -15.10 5.75 -0.91
CA TYR A 29 -14.03 6.75 -1.14
C TYR A 29 -12.67 6.16 -1.56
N GLY A 30 -12.54 4.84 -1.71
CA GLY A 30 -11.25 4.17 -1.90
C GLY A 30 -10.72 4.02 -3.34
N LEU A 31 -11.41 4.50 -4.40
CA LEU A 31 -10.95 4.28 -5.78
C LEU A 31 -11.18 5.51 -6.67
N THR A 32 -10.30 6.52 -6.58
CA THR A 32 -10.16 7.52 -7.65
C THR A 32 -9.20 7.00 -8.72
N ALA A 33 -9.71 6.20 -9.65
CA ALA A 33 -9.03 5.93 -10.92
C ALA A 33 -9.06 7.21 -11.78
N THR A 34 -7.90 7.80 -12.05
CA THR A 34 -7.80 9.03 -12.86
C THR A 34 -8.00 8.68 -14.35
N VAL A 35 -9.13 9.09 -14.94
CA VAL A 35 -9.41 8.89 -16.37
C VAL A 35 -8.79 10.02 -17.20
N LEU A 36 -7.78 9.71 -18.03
CA LEU A 36 -7.17 10.64 -18.98
C LEU A 36 -7.78 10.50 -20.40
N LEU A 37 -8.15 11.63 -21.01
CA LEU A 37 -8.79 11.75 -22.34
C LEU A 37 -8.01 11.05 -23.47
N ALA A 38 -8.76 10.49 -24.43
CA ALA A 38 -8.31 9.56 -25.46
C ALA A 38 -7.76 10.23 -26.74
N GLY A 39 -6.52 9.91 -27.08
CA GLY A 39 -6.00 9.86 -28.47
C GLY A 39 -5.72 8.39 -28.83
N PRO A 40 -5.09 8.05 -29.97
CA PRO A 40 -4.65 6.69 -30.25
C PRO A 40 -3.70 6.24 -29.12
N GLN A 41 -4.26 5.48 -28.17
CA GLN A 41 -3.64 5.12 -26.91
C GLN A 41 -2.76 3.90 -27.19
N ALA A 42 -1.44 4.09 -27.19
CA ALA A 42 -0.57 3.05 -26.64
C ALA A 42 -1.21 2.64 -25.30
N ALA A 43 -1.44 1.34 -25.08
CA ALA A 43 -2.10 0.82 -23.88
C ALA A 43 -1.51 1.57 -22.67
N LYS A 44 -2.32 2.46 -22.08
CA LYS A 44 -1.83 3.31 -21.00
C LYS A 44 -1.62 2.39 -19.81
N ALA A 45 -0.35 2.18 -19.48
CA ALA A 45 0.07 1.56 -18.22
C ALA A 45 -0.79 2.14 -17.08
N THR A 46 -1.60 1.29 -16.46
CA THR A 46 -2.50 1.70 -15.39
C THR A 46 -1.87 1.27 -14.08
N GLU A 47 -1.35 2.26 -13.36
CA GLU A 47 -0.85 2.05 -12.00
C GLU A 47 -2.05 1.80 -11.09
N VAL A 48 -2.05 0.64 -10.43
CA VAL A 48 -3.02 0.29 -9.40
C VAL A 48 -2.35 0.53 -8.05
N VAL A 49 -2.96 1.39 -7.23
CA VAL A 49 -2.44 1.76 -5.90
C VAL A 49 -3.51 1.49 -4.86
N TRP A 50 -3.09 0.83 -3.79
CA TRP A 50 -3.90 0.55 -2.61
C TRP A 50 -3.35 1.37 -1.45
N ASP A 51 -4.12 2.39 -1.09
CA ASP A 51 -3.95 3.14 0.16
C ASP A 51 -4.79 2.44 1.23
N ILE A 52 -4.12 1.76 2.16
CA ILE A 52 -4.77 0.95 3.19
C ILE A 52 -4.71 1.65 4.54
N SER A 53 -5.53 1.18 5.49
CA SER A 53 -5.24 1.52 6.88
C SER A 53 -3.93 0.88 7.29
N ASP A 54 -3.08 1.64 7.98
CA ASP A 54 -1.80 1.17 8.50
C ASP A 54 -1.94 -0.17 9.24
N LEU A 55 -1.17 -1.16 8.78
CA LEU A 55 -1.10 -2.48 9.40
C LEU A 55 0.28 -2.66 10.02
N THR A 56 0.33 -2.54 11.35
CA THR A 56 1.55 -2.75 12.13
C THR A 56 1.63 -4.19 12.59
N LEU A 57 2.75 -4.85 12.31
CA LEU A 57 3.09 -6.17 12.79
C LEU A 57 4.18 -6.11 13.86
N GLY A 58 4.00 -6.88 14.92
CA GLY A 58 4.96 -7.05 16.00
C GLY A 58 5.96 -8.18 15.74
N SER A 59 6.89 -8.36 16.68
CA SER A 59 7.92 -9.40 16.59
C SER A 59 7.29 -10.80 16.56
N GLY A 60 7.69 -11.63 15.60
CA GLY A 60 7.19 -12.99 15.40
C GLY A 60 5.88 -13.08 14.60
N GLU A 61 5.33 -11.96 14.17
CA GLU A 61 4.08 -11.92 13.41
C GLU A 61 4.32 -11.95 11.89
N TYR A 62 3.24 -12.22 11.17
CA TYR A 62 3.19 -12.17 9.71
C TYR A 62 2.19 -11.13 9.27
N LEU A 63 2.46 -10.50 8.14
CA LEU A 63 1.52 -9.67 7.41
C LEU A 63 1.48 -10.18 5.98
N ALA A 64 0.29 -10.42 5.43
CA ALA A 64 0.12 -10.71 4.02
C ALA A 64 -0.58 -9.54 3.32
N PHE A 65 -0.23 -9.31 2.06
CA PHE A 65 -0.91 -8.37 1.19
C PHE A 65 -0.94 -8.90 -0.24
N ASN A 66 -1.94 -8.52 -1.02
CA ASN A 66 -2.10 -8.96 -2.41
C ASN A 66 -2.22 -7.76 -3.33
N LEU A 67 -1.25 -7.62 -4.25
CA LEU A 67 -1.17 -6.48 -5.17
C LEU A 67 -2.39 -6.38 -6.10
N ILE A 68 -3.02 -7.50 -6.45
CA ILE A 68 -4.13 -7.58 -7.41
C ILE A 68 -5.46 -7.25 -6.74
N SER A 69 -5.74 -7.88 -5.58
CA SER A 69 -7.03 -7.74 -4.89
C SER A 69 -7.09 -6.56 -3.92
N GLY A 70 -5.95 -5.97 -3.56
CA GLY A 70 -5.87 -4.89 -2.58
C GLY A 70 -6.08 -5.33 -1.13
N VAL A 71 -6.22 -6.64 -0.88
CA VAL A 71 -6.41 -7.17 0.47
C VAL A 71 -5.08 -7.22 1.21
N ALA A 72 -5.07 -6.74 2.45
CA ALA A 72 -3.96 -6.91 3.39
C ALA A 72 -4.47 -7.28 4.79
N SER A 73 -3.72 -8.13 5.50
CA SER A 73 -4.11 -8.65 6.82
C SER A 73 -2.92 -9.19 7.61
N LEU A 74 -3.02 -9.12 8.94
CA LEU A 74 -2.09 -9.78 9.86
C LEU A 74 -2.37 -11.30 9.95
N GLY A 75 -1.32 -12.08 10.22
CA GLY A 75 -1.38 -13.53 10.46
C GLY A 75 -1.40 -14.43 9.21
N GLY A 76 -1.21 -13.88 8.01
CA GLY A 76 -1.28 -14.64 6.75
C GLY A 76 0.07 -14.92 6.08
N THR A 77 0.15 -16.02 5.33
CA THR A 77 1.21 -16.31 4.37
C THR A 77 0.56 -16.43 2.98
N GLY A 78 0.50 -15.32 2.25
CA GLY A 78 -0.26 -15.27 0.99
C GLY A 78 0.17 -16.36 -0.01
N SER A 79 -0.79 -17.12 -0.53
CA SER A 79 -0.56 -18.22 -1.49
C SER A 79 -1.20 -17.99 -2.85
N ALA A 80 -2.03 -16.95 -2.98
CA ALA A 80 -2.62 -16.57 -4.26
C ALA A 80 -1.63 -15.79 -5.11
N GLU A 81 -1.86 -15.78 -6.42
CA GLU A 81 -1.13 -14.93 -7.36
C GLU A 81 -1.10 -13.47 -6.91
N GLY A 82 0.05 -12.81 -7.06
CA GLY A 82 0.26 -11.43 -6.60
C GLY A 82 0.30 -11.25 -5.08
N SER A 83 0.30 -12.32 -4.27
CA SER A 83 0.37 -12.23 -2.82
C SER A 83 1.80 -12.20 -2.31
N PHE A 84 2.08 -11.29 -1.40
CA PHE A 84 3.35 -11.20 -0.69
C PHE A 84 3.10 -11.30 0.81
N ALA A 85 4.13 -11.68 1.54
CA ALA A 85 4.09 -11.68 2.98
C ALA A 85 5.35 -11.02 3.56
N ILE A 86 5.21 -10.39 4.71
CA ILE A 86 6.31 -9.86 5.51
C ILE A 86 6.27 -10.56 6.86
N ASN A 87 7.42 -11.06 7.30
CA ASN A 87 7.61 -11.54 8.67
C ASN A 87 8.61 -10.63 9.37
N LEU A 88 8.29 -10.22 10.59
CA LEU A 88 9.29 -9.69 11.51
C LEU A 88 9.74 -10.83 12.41
N SER A 89 11.05 -11.05 12.49
CA SER A 89 11.61 -12.11 13.33
C SER A 89 11.13 -12.00 14.78
N SER A 90 11.04 -13.12 15.49
CA SER A 90 10.66 -13.14 16.92
C SER A 90 11.63 -12.38 17.82
N TRP A 91 12.81 -12.03 17.29
CA TRP A 91 13.86 -11.27 17.95
C TRP A 91 13.69 -9.77 17.70
N GLY A 92 12.78 -9.37 16.79
CA GLY A 92 12.50 -7.99 16.43
C GLY A 92 13.64 -7.27 15.70
N THR A 93 14.69 -7.99 15.30
CA THR A 93 15.94 -7.40 14.80
C THR A 93 16.00 -7.27 13.29
N PHE A 94 15.26 -8.11 12.57
CA PHE A 94 15.18 -8.08 11.10
C PHE A 94 13.80 -8.53 10.62
N ALA A 95 13.42 -8.04 9.44
CA ALA A 95 12.24 -8.48 8.72
C ALA A 95 12.62 -9.11 7.38
N THR A 96 11.77 -10.02 6.91
CA THR A 96 11.91 -10.70 5.63
C THR A 96 10.63 -10.53 4.84
N ILE A 97 10.75 -10.19 3.56
CA ILE A 97 9.63 -10.22 2.62
C ILE A 97 9.70 -11.51 1.79
N PHE A 98 8.53 -12.10 1.54
CA PHE A 98 8.33 -13.34 0.80
C PHE A 98 7.40 -13.09 -0.38
N ALA A 99 7.76 -13.67 -1.51
CA ALA A 99 6.93 -13.79 -2.68
C ALA A 99 5.89 -14.91 -2.53
N PRO A 100 4.89 -15.01 -3.43
CA PRO A 100 3.97 -16.13 -3.42
C PRO A 100 4.73 -17.46 -3.62
N ILE A 101 4.28 -18.51 -2.95
CA ILE A 101 4.84 -19.86 -3.16
C ILE A 101 4.60 -20.28 -4.61
N GLY A 102 5.65 -20.78 -5.27
CA GLY A 102 5.57 -21.25 -6.66
C GLY A 102 5.86 -20.18 -7.73
N ASP A 103 5.96 -18.90 -7.35
CA ASP A 103 6.47 -17.87 -8.25
C ASP A 103 8.01 -17.86 -8.24
N ASN A 104 8.60 -18.62 -9.15
CA ASN A 104 10.05 -18.70 -9.31
C ASN A 104 10.65 -17.39 -9.86
N TYR A 105 9.84 -16.51 -10.44
CA TYR A 105 10.30 -15.29 -11.09
C TYR A 105 10.25 -14.07 -10.17
N ALA A 106 9.51 -14.18 -9.07
CA ALA A 106 9.38 -13.12 -8.10
C ALA A 106 10.73 -12.69 -7.52
N GLY A 107 10.92 -11.38 -7.37
CA GLY A 107 12.17 -10.84 -6.87
C GLY A 107 12.01 -9.43 -6.32
N PHE A 108 13.03 -9.01 -5.59
CA PHE A 108 13.04 -7.75 -4.85
C PHE A 108 14.16 -6.87 -5.38
N VAL A 109 13.89 -5.58 -5.60
CA VAL A 109 14.94 -4.63 -6.00
C VAL A 109 15.99 -4.59 -4.89
N GLY A 110 17.22 -4.97 -5.20
CA GLY A 110 18.22 -5.19 -4.16
C GLY A 110 19.56 -5.63 -4.70
N SER A 111 20.42 -6.11 -3.80
CA SER A 111 21.72 -6.68 -4.16
C SER A 111 22.01 -8.01 -3.51
N SER A 112 22.86 -8.73 -4.20
CA SER A 112 23.44 -9.98 -3.77
C SER A 112 24.76 -9.67 -3.10
N TYR A 113 24.88 -9.81 -1.77
CA TYR A 113 26.18 -9.77 -1.13
C TYR A 113 26.94 -11.05 -1.46
N GLY A 114 27.90 -10.95 -2.40
CA GLY A 114 28.84 -12.00 -2.72
C GLY A 114 28.36 -13.05 -3.72
N LEU A 115 29.33 -13.67 -4.39
CA LEU A 115 29.16 -14.83 -5.27
C LEU A 115 28.86 -16.07 -4.41
N GLY A 116 27.61 -16.22 -3.96
CA GLY A 116 27.21 -17.39 -3.15
C GLY A 116 25.79 -17.28 -2.58
N SER A 117 25.42 -18.32 -1.80
CA SER A 117 24.17 -18.49 -1.03
C SER A 117 24.03 -17.53 0.16
N GLY A 118 24.65 -16.35 0.07
CA GLY A 118 24.56 -15.30 1.09
C GLY A 118 23.18 -14.64 1.12
N PRO A 119 22.87 -13.92 2.22
CA PRO A 119 21.60 -13.22 2.36
C PRO A 119 21.38 -12.25 1.18
N ARG A 120 20.17 -12.27 0.63
CA ARG A 120 19.72 -11.31 -0.38
C ARG A 120 18.95 -10.22 0.33
N THR A 121 19.35 -8.96 0.13
CA THR A 121 18.77 -7.83 0.86
C THR A 121 18.13 -6.85 -0.14
N ALA A 122 16.88 -6.48 0.12
CA ALA A 122 16.16 -5.50 -0.66
C ALA A 122 16.64 -4.08 -0.32
N TYR A 123 16.75 -3.23 -1.33
CA TYR A 123 17.08 -1.82 -1.15
C TYR A 123 15.85 -0.99 -0.75
N THR A 124 16.09 0.08 0.01
CA THR A 124 15.07 1.11 0.24
C THR A 124 14.94 1.99 -0.99
N LEU A 125 13.71 2.13 -1.48
CA LEU A 125 13.36 3.03 -2.57
C LEU A 125 12.67 4.27 -2.01
N ASN A 126 13.01 5.42 -2.59
CA ASN A 126 12.35 6.69 -2.27
C ASN A 126 11.07 6.84 -3.11
N PRO A 127 10.11 7.69 -2.67
CA PRO A 127 9.02 8.13 -3.54
C PRO A 127 9.54 8.69 -4.88
N SER A 128 8.74 8.58 -5.94
CA SER A 128 9.09 8.88 -7.35
C SER A 128 10.01 7.87 -8.04
N TYR A 129 10.54 6.87 -7.33
CA TYR A 129 11.39 5.88 -7.96
C TYR A 129 10.57 4.95 -8.88
N SER A 130 11.19 4.47 -9.95
CA SER A 130 10.58 3.50 -10.86
C SER A 130 11.15 2.10 -10.66
N VAL A 131 10.26 1.12 -10.54
CA VAL A 131 10.55 -0.32 -10.53
C VAL A 131 10.26 -0.85 -11.93
N SER A 132 11.28 -1.42 -12.58
CA SER A 132 11.19 -1.87 -13.97
C SER A 132 12.24 -2.94 -14.27
N SER A 133 12.20 -3.50 -15.48
CA SER A 133 13.17 -4.48 -15.98
C SER A 133 14.62 -4.01 -15.94
N GLY A 134 14.88 -2.71 -15.93
CA GLY A 134 16.22 -2.14 -15.82
C GLY A 134 16.83 -2.20 -14.41
N ARG A 135 16.12 -2.76 -13.43
CA ARG A 135 16.61 -2.92 -12.04
C ARG A 135 17.22 -4.31 -11.82
N SER A 136 18.12 -4.39 -10.86
CA SER A 136 18.60 -5.67 -10.32
C SER A 136 17.60 -6.20 -9.31
N PHE A 137 17.09 -7.40 -9.57
CA PHE A 137 16.22 -8.13 -8.65
C PHE A 137 16.99 -9.27 -8.00
N VAL A 138 16.75 -9.44 -6.71
CA VAL A 138 17.32 -10.52 -5.91
C VAL A 138 16.22 -11.33 -5.24
N ALA A 139 16.48 -12.62 -5.08
CA ALA A 139 15.64 -13.53 -4.35
C ALA A 139 16.54 -14.58 -3.69
N ASN A 140 16.27 -14.83 -2.42
CA ASN A 140 16.82 -15.95 -1.68
C ASN A 140 15.86 -17.13 -1.86
N THR A 141 16.36 -18.20 -2.48
CA THR A 141 15.63 -19.45 -2.75
C THR A 141 15.92 -20.52 -1.68
N THR A 142 16.74 -20.21 -0.67
CA THR A 142 17.20 -21.19 0.34
C THR A 142 16.16 -21.41 1.44
N TYR A 143 15.32 -20.42 1.76
CA TYR A 143 14.31 -20.51 2.83
C TYR A 143 12.96 -21.08 2.34
N GLY A 144 12.98 -22.29 1.77
CA GLY A 144 11.77 -23.02 1.35
C GLY A 144 11.31 -22.72 -0.07
N ALA A 145 10.03 -23.00 -0.36
CA ALA A 145 9.45 -22.95 -1.71
C ALA A 145 9.08 -21.54 -2.21
N ALA A 146 9.44 -20.48 -1.47
CA ALA A 146 9.14 -19.10 -1.83
C ALA A 146 10.41 -18.25 -1.91
N ASN A 147 10.48 -17.40 -2.93
CA ASN A 147 11.52 -16.39 -3.06
C ASN A 147 11.41 -15.36 -1.92
N SER A 148 12.52 -15.00 -1.29
CA SER A 148 12.52 -14.07 -0.15
C SER A 148 13.68 -13.05 -0.21
N ALA A 149 13.56 -11.96 0.54
CA ALA A 149 14.67 -11.02 0.77
C ALA A 149 14.59 -10.40 2.17
N PHE A 150 15.75 -10.14 2.76
CA PHE A 150 15.88 -9.40 4.01
C PHE A 150 15.62 -7.91 3.77
N LEU A 151 15.01 -7.26 4.76
CA LEU A 151 14.70 -5.83 4.77
C LEU A 151 15.66 -5.03 5.67
N ASP A 152 16.90 -5.49 5.87
CA ASP A 152 17.86 -4.86 6.81
C ASP A 152 18.09 -3.36 6.55
N TYR A 153 18.06 -2.92 5.28
CA TYR A 153 18.20 -1.51 4.90
C TYR A 153 17.03 -0.61 5.32
N PHE A 154 15.91 -1.20 5.76
CA PHE A 154 14.73 -0.48 6.21
C PHE A 154 14.77 -0.14 7.70
N ASN A 155 15.68 -0.72 8.49
CA ASN A 155 15.71 -0.52 9.93
C ASN A 155 15.83 0.97 10.32
N GLY A 156 14.86 1.44 11.11
CA GLY A 156 14.74 2.84 11.54
C GLY A 156 14.40 3.81 10.40
N LYS A 157 13.80 3.34 9.30
CA LYS A 157 13.39 4.16 8.16
C LYS A 157 11.87 4.17 8.03
N THR A 158 11.35 5.34 7.64
CA THR A 158 9.95 5.56 7.32
C THR A 158 9.80 6.09 5.89
N GLY A 159 8.62 5.89 5.30
CA GLY A 159 8.25 6.27 3.95
C GLY A 159 9.13 5.62 2.88
N LYS A 160 9.65 4.41 3.15
CA LYS A 160 10.50 3.68 2.20
C LYS A 160 9.72 2.54 1.57
N SER A 161 10.04 2.25 0.32
CA SER A 161 9.39 1.18 -0.40
C SER A 161 10.37 0.09 -0.81
N VAL A 162 9.89 -1.14 -0.84
CA VAL A 162 10.54 -2.26 -1.51
C VAL A 162 9.99 -2.37 -2.92
N GLY A 163 10.87 -2.56 -3.91
CA GLY A 163 10.46 -2.81 -5.30
C GLY A 163 10.27 -4.30 -5.55
N LEU A 164 9.21 -4.65 -6.28
CA LEU A 164 8.74 -6.01 -6.51
C LEU A 164 8.74 -6.32 -8.01
N ARG A 165 9.12 -7.55 -8.35
CA ARG A 165 8.86 -8.21 -9.63
C ARG A 165 8.11 -9.49 -9.33
N PHE A 166 7.12 -9.83 -10.13
CA PHE A 166 6.28 -11.03 -10.00
C PHE A 166 5.56 -11.30 -11.32
N ASP A 167 4.96 -12.47 -11.44
CA ASP A 167 4.14 -12.79 -12.61
C ASP A 167 2.63 -12.72 -12.30
N ILE A 168 1.84 -12.30 -13.29
CA ILE A 168 0.39 -12.45 -13.34
C ILE A 168 0.07 -13.25 -14.62
N GLY A 169 -0.48 -14.44 -14.45
CA GLY A 169 -0.51 -15.49 -15.45
C GLY A 169 0.91 -15.86 -15.88
N ALA A 170 1.22 -15.63 -17.16
CA ALA A 170 2.54 -15.88 -17.75
C ALA A 170 3.34 -14.59 -18.01
N ASN A 171 2.86 -13.45 -17.51
CA ASN A 171 3.41 -12.14 -17.81
C ASN A 171 4.07 -11.53 -16.58
N THR A 172 5.24 -10.92 -16.76
CA THR A 172 5.92 -10.21 -15.67
C THR A 172 5.34 -8.83 -15.43
N HIS A 173 5.12 -8.52 -14.17
CA HIS A 173 4.70 -7.22 -13.65
C HIS A 173 5.72 -6.67 -12.65
N TYR A 174 5.63 -5.36 -12.44
CA TYR A 174 6.42 -4.64 -11.46
C TYR A 174 5.50 -3.94 -10.49
N GLY A 175 5.93 -3.87 -9.23
CA GLY A 175 5.19 -3.21 -8.18
C GLY A 175 6.08 -2.74 -7.05
N TRP A 176 5.46 -2.30 -5.97
CA TRP A 176 6.14 -1.82 -4.78
C TRP A 176 5.23 -1.95 -3.55
N ALA A 177 5.84 -1.98 -2.37
CA ALA A 177 5.15 -1.87 -1.10
C ALA A 177 5.90 -0.88 -0.21
N GLN A 178 5.20 0.08 0.38
CA GLN A 178 5.76 1.06 1.31
C GLN A 178 5.63 0.54 2.74
N VAL A 179 6.75 0.57 3.45
CA VAL A 179 6.83 0.12 4.83
C VAL A 179 7.57 1.14 5.68
N ASP A 180 7.13 1.22 6.93
CA ASP A 180 7.81 1.92 8.02
C ASP A 180 8.34 0.87 8.98
N MET A 181 9.64 0.88 9.24
CA MET A 181 10.25 -0.09 10.15
C MET A 181 10.89 0.65 11.33
N GLY A 182 10.31 0.45 12.50
CA GLY A 182 10.84 0.93 13.77
C GLY A 182 11.67 -0.13 14.48
N THR A 183 11.86 0.06 15.78
CA THR A 183 12.62 -0.88 16.63
C THR A 183 11.67 -1.94 17.18
N GLY A 184 11.51 -3.04 16.44
CA GLY A 184 10.68 -4.18 16.86
C GLY A 184 9.25 -4.18 16.32
N ASP A 185 8.92 -3.24 15.43
CA ASP A 185 7.68 -3.19 14.66
C ASP A 185 7.94 -2.91 13.17
N LEU A 186 6.98 -3.29 12.33
CA LEU A 186 6.92 -2.90 10.93
C LEU A 186 5.48 -2.57 10.56
N THR A 187 5.27 -1.45 9.89
CA THR A 187 3.96 -1.02 9.39
C THR A 187 3.94 -1.05 7.87
N LEU A 188 2.95 -1.71 7.29
CA LEU A 188 2.60 -1.57 5.87
C LEU A 188 1.58 -0.44 5.73
N THR A 189 1.87 0.56 4.89
CA THR A 189 1.03 1.75 4.71
C THR A 189 0.30 1.73 3.36
N MET A 190 0.99 1.37 2.29
CA MET A 190 0.43 1.33 0.95
C MET A 190 1.23 0.38 0.06
N PHE A 191 0.62 -0.08 -1.03
CA PHE A 191 1.30 -0.87 -2.05
C PHE A 191 0.64 -0.68 -3.41
N GLY A 192 1.35 -1.03 -4.47
CA GLY A 192 0.83 -0.86 -5.82
C GLY A 192 1.63 -1.63 -6.86
N TYR A 193 1.09 -1.69 -8.07
CA TYR A 193 1.72 -2.32 -9.21
C TYR A 193 1.24 -1.71 -10.51
N ASN A 194 1.95 -2.00 -11.59
CA ASN A 194 1.51 -1.67 -12.93
C ASN A 194 0.78 -2.86 -13.57
N ASP A 195 -0.48 -2.66 -13.95
CA ASP A 195 -1.33 -3.72 -14.52
C ASP A 195 -0.96 -4.10 -15.96
N THR A 196 -0.06 -3.34 -16.59
CA THR A 196 0.41 -3.59 -17.93
C THR A 196 1.70 -4.42 -17.89
N PRO A 197 1.71 -5.62 -18.50
CA PRO A 197 2.89 -6.48 -18.55
C PRO A 197 4.16 -5.75 -18.98
N GLY A 198 5.22 -5.90 -18.21
CA GLY A 198 6.54 -5.33 -18.49
C GLY A 198 6.67 -3.81 -18.28
N ALA A 199 5.58 -3.08 -18.04
CA ALA A 199 5.61 -1.64 -17.81
C ALA A 199 6.18 -1.29 -16.43
N ALA A 200 6.93 -0.19 -16.36
CA ALA A 200 7.47 0.27 -15.08
C ALA A 200 6.34 0.65 -14.12
N SER A 201 6.51 0.30 -12.85
CA SER A 201 5.66 0.75 -11.75
C SER A 201 6.33 1.93 -11.03
N HIS A 202 5.52 2.93 -10.69
CA HIS A 202 6.00 4.20 -10.14
C HIS A 202 5.50 4.38 -8.71
N ILE A 203 6.44 4.59 -7.80
CA ILE A 203 6.11 4.84 -6.40
C ILE A 203 5.51 6.24 -6.28
N PRO A 204 4.25 6.40 -5.86
CA PRO A 204 3.61 7.69 -5.76
C PRO A 204 4.36 8.56 -4.77
N VAL A 205 4.41 9.85 -5.07
CA VAL A 205 4.86 10.85 -4.10
C VAL A 205 3.67 11.11 -3.19
N PRO A 206 3.79 10.90 -1.87
CA PRO A 206 2.72 11.28 -0.95
C PRO A 206 2.32 12.72 -1.23
N GLU A 207 1.03 12.95 -1.50
CA GLU A 207 0.56 14.30 -1.78
C GLU A 207 0.97 15.19 -0.60
N PRO A 208 1.77 16.23 -0.84
CA PRO A 208 2.24 17.05 0.26
C PRO A 208 1.01 17.66 0.91
N SER A 209 0.89 17.55 2.24
CA SER A 209 -0.26 18.07 3.02
C SER A 209 -0.56 19.55 2.74
N SER A 210 0.39 20.26 2.12
CA SER A 210 0.20 21.55 1.46
C SER A 210 -1.00 21.64 0.52
N LEU A 211 -1.40 20.59 -0.22
CA LEU A 211 -2.59 20.62 -1.07
C LEU A 211 -3.87 20.64 -0.23
N GLY A 212 -3.92 19.83 0.84
CA GLY A 212 -4.99 19.89 1.83
C GLY A 212 -5.06 21.26 2.52
N LEU A 213 -3.91 21.79 2.94
CA LEU A 213 -3.81 23.13 3.53
C LEU A 213 -4.18 24.23 2.55
N LEU A 214 -3.84 24.09 1.27
CA LEU A 214 -4.22 25.03 0.22
C LEU A 214 -5.73 25.01 0.00
N ALA A 215 -6.35 23.82 -0.08
CA ALA A 215 -7.79 23.67 -0.19
C ALA A 215 -8.51 24.29 1.03
N LEU A 216 -8.00 24.04 2.24
CA LEU A 216 -8.52 24.65 3.48
C LEU A 216 -8.31 26.17 3.49
N GLY A 217 -7.16 26.66 3.03
CA GLY A 217 -6.85 28.08 2.89
C GLY A 217 -7.79 28.77 1.88
N ALA A 218 -8.03 28.14 0.73
CA ALA A 218 -8.96 28.61 -0.29
C ALA A 218 -10.40 28.65 0.23
N ALA A 219 -10.83 27.59 0.94
CA ALA A 219 -12.14 27.54 1.57
C ALA A 219 -12.31 28.64 2.65
N GLY A 220 -11.28 28.86 3.47
CA GLY A 220 -11.25 29.93 4.46
C GLY A 220 -11.35 31.32 3.83
N LEU A 221 -10.61 31.56 2.74
CA LEU A 221 -10.65 32.82 2.00
C LEU A 221 -12.01 33.07 1.34
N ALA A 222 -12.60 32.04 0.71
CA ALA A 222 -13.93 32.11 0.11
C ALA A 222 -15.00 32.46 1.16
N ARG A 223 -14.94 31.85 2.35
CA ARG A 223 -15.83 32.17 3.47
C ARG A 223 -15.67 33.63 3.93
N ARG A 224 -14.45 34.14 3.98
CA ARG A 224 -14.18 35.55 4.36
C ARG A 224 -14.77 36.54 3.36
N ARG A 225 -14.70 36.24 2.06
CA ARG A 225 -15.25 37.12 1.00
C ARG A 225 -16.77 37.23 1.07
N ARG A 226 -17.49 36.13 1.35
CA ARG A 226 -18.97 36.14 1.46
C ARG A 226 -19.50 37.08 2.55
N LYS A 227 -18.76 37.28 3.65
CA LYS A 227 -19.18 38.20 4.72
C LYS A 227 -19.11 39.68 4.33
N LYS A 228 -18.26 40.05 3.36
CA LYS A 228 -18.09 41.45 2.95
C LYS A 228 -19.19 41.96 2.00
N THR A 229 -19.92 41.08 1.34
CA THR A 229 -20.98 41.45 0.38
C THR A 229 -22.34 41.66 1.05
N GLN A 230 -22.47 41.36 2.35
CA GLN A 230 -23.72 41.51 3.11
C GLN A 230 -23.76 42.78 3.99
N VAL A 231 -22.89 43.76 3.72
CA VAL A 231 -22.88 45.10 4.34
C VAL A 231 -23.00 46.12 3.23
#